data_AF-A0A512L9S0-F1
#
_entry.id   AF-A0A512L9S0-F1
#
_cell.length_a   1.000
_cell.length_b   1.000
_cell.length_c   1.000
_cell.angle_alpha   90.00
_cell.angle_beta   90.00
_cell.angle_gamma   90.00
#
_symmetry.space_group_name_H-M   'P 1'
#
loop_
_entity.id
_entity.type
_entity.pdbx_description
1 polymer ?
#
loop_
_entity_poly.entity_id
_entity_poly.type
_entity_poly.pdbx_seq_one_letter_code
_entity_poly.pdbx_strand_id
1 'polypeptide(L)'
;MLAAMQRTYEPNSKGAWQQQPDFSEPPLATGGAAGHWDHRADDDYHTQPGNLFRLMTPEQQRLLCENTARSVGGASKEIQQRHIAHCTRADPAYGAGVAAALERGASEKTPDAVI
;
A
#
# COMPACT_ATOMS: atom_id res chain seq x y z
N MET A 1 -46.69 3.34 30.90
CA MET A 1 -45.30 2.91 31.10
C MET A 1 -44.42 4.04 30.57
N LEU A 2 -43.85 4.87 31.45
CA LEU A 2 -42.99 5.98 31.02
C LEU A 2 -41.65 5.41 30.55
N ALA A 3 -41.30 5.61 29.28
CA ALA A 3 -39.92 5.47 28.84
C ALA A 3 -39.08 6.43 29.68
N ALA A 4 -38.10 5.93 30.42
CA ALA A 4 -37.15 6.78 31.12
C ALA A 4 -36.46 7.66 30.06
N MET A 5 -36.57 8.99 30.19
CA MET A 5 -35.83 9.92 29.34
C MET A 5 -34.33 9.72 29.62
N GLN A 6 -33.71 8.85 28.83
CA GLN A 6 -32.27 8.62 28.84
C GLN A 6 -31.58 9.96 28.60
N ARG A 7 -30.64 10.33 29.47
CA ARG A 7 -29.86 11.56 29.29
C ARG A 7 -28.98 11.38 28.06
N THR A 8 -28.85 12.43 27.25
CA THR A 8 -28.01 12.44 26.03
C THR A 8 -26.72 13.24 26.24
N TYR A 9 -26.38 13.55 27.49
CA TYR A 9 -25.22 14.36 27.86
C TYR A 9 -24.56 13.83 29.15
N GLU A 10 -23.29 14.14 29.32
CA GLU A 10 -22.43 13.84 30.47
C GLU A 10 -21.57 15.09 30.76
N PRO A 11 -21.31 15.46 32.04
CA PRO A 11 -21.78 14.81 33.26
C PRO A 11 -23.28 15.04 33.53
N ASN A 12 -23.97 14.03 34.09
CA ASN A 12 -25.39 14.14 34.45
C ASN A 12 -25.71 13.47 35.80
N SER A 13 -26.74 13.98 36.50
CA SER A 13 -27.15 13.50 37.83
C SER A 13 -27.90 12.14 37.81
N LYS A 14 -27.95 11.44 36.67
CA LYS A 14 -28.65 10.16 36.52
C LYS A 14 -27.70 8.99 36.22
N GLY A 15 -26.39 9.22 36.24
CA GLY A 15 -25.39 8.16 36.05
C GLY A 15 -25.42 7.52 34.67
N ALA A 16 -26.00 8.18 33.66
CA ALA A 16 -25.92 7.70 32.28
C ALA A 16 -24.54 8.01 31.69
N TRP A 17 -24.05 7.14 30.79
CA TRP A 17 -22.82 7.32 30.01
C TRP A 17 -21.53 7.50 30.82
N GLN A 18 -21.41 6.82 31.96
CA GLN A 18 -20.20 6.90 32.79
C GLN A 18 -18.97 6.36 32.06
N GLN A 19 -17.84 7.04 32.25
CA GLN A 19 -16.53 6.57 31.80
C GLN A 19 -16.16 5.23 32.45
N GLN A 20 -15.35 4.43 31.75
CA GLN A 20 -14.82 3.14 32.23
C GLN A 20 -13.28 3.21 32.31
N PRO A 21 -12.71 3.81 33.37
CA PRO A 21 -11.27 4.08 33.45
C PRO A 21 -10.40 2.82 33.54
N ASP A 22 -10.98 1.68 33.92
CA ASP A 22 -10.29 0.38 33.99
C ASP A 22 -9.74 -0.10 32.64
N PHE A 23 -10.20 0.51 31.53
CA PHE A 23 -9.76 0.23 30.16
C PHE A 23 -8.90 1.34 29.56
N SER A 24 -8.33 2.24 30.38
CA SER A 24 -7.47 3.31 29.87
C SER A 24 -6.24 2.75 29.14
N GLU A 25 -5.94 3.31 27.98
CA GLU A 25 -4.70 3.02 27.26
C GLU A 25 -3.48 3.50 28.08
N PRO A 26 -2.33 2.82 27.96
CA PRO A 26 -1.10 3.27 28.56
C PRO A 26 -0.59 4.57 27.87
N PRO A 27 0.08 5.48 28.60
CA PRO A 27 0.69 6.65 27.98
C PRO A 27 1.74 6.27 26.92
N LEU A 28 1.67 6.90 25.74
CA LEU A 28 2.68 6.77 24.68
C LEU A 28 3.71 7.89 24.81
N ALA A 29 4.99 7.54 24.99
CA ALA A 29 6.06 8.53 24.95
C ALA A 29 6.21 9.10 23.54
N THR A 30 6.23 10.43 23.42
CA THR A 30 6.41 11.15 22.15
C THR A 30 7.69 11.99 22.20
N GLY A 31 8.26 12.27 21.01
CA GLY A 31 9.48 13.06 20.87
C GLY A 31 9.48 13.85 19.56
N GLY A 32 10.30 14.91 19.53
CA GLY A 32 10.36 15.84 18.40
C GLY A 32 9.29 16.93 18.46
N ALA A 33 9.49 17.98 17.65
CA ALA A 33 8.51 19.04 17.49
C ALA A 33 7.32 18.58 16.62
N ALA A 34 6.13 19.11 16.89
CA ALA A 34 5.01 18.95 15.96
C ALA A 34 5.35 19.69 14.65
N GLY A 35 5.26 18.99 13.52
CA GLY A 35 5.63 19.52 12.22
C GLY A 35 5.38 18.55 11.08
N HIS A 36 5.70 18.97 9.86
CA HIS A 36 5.58 18.17 8.64
C HIS A 36 6.89 17.39 8.39
N TRP A 37 7.07 16.29 9.10
CA TRP A 37 8.24 15.43 8.96
C TRP A 37 8.24 14.72 7.61
N ASP A 38 9.37 14.76 6.90
CA ASP A 38 9.53 14.08 5.62
C ASP A 38 9.82 12.59 5.83
N HIS A 39 8.89 11.74 5.40
CA HIS A 39 9.05 10.28 5.50
C HIS A 39 10.11 9.74 4.53
N ARG A 40 10.53 10.53 3.54
CA ARG A 40 11.56 10.14 2.55
C ARG A 40 12.97 10.14 3.13
N ALA A 41 13.13 10.52 4.40
CA ALA A 41 14.37 10.30 5.14
C ALA A 41 14.72 8.81 5.25
N ASP A 42 13.71 7.92 5.22
CA ASP A 42 13.91 6.50 4.94
C ASP A 42 13.71 6.25 3.44
N ASP A 43 14.78 5.84 2.77
CA ASP A 43 14.84 5.62 1.33
C ASP A 43 14.89 4.14 0.91
N ASP A 44 14.79 3.20 1.87
CA ASP A 44 14.81 1.77 1.59
C ASP A 44 13.44 1.23 1.11
N TYR A 45 13.09 1.60 -0.11
CA TYR A 45 11.84 1.15 -0.75
C TYR A 45 11.95 -0.23 -1.42
N HIS A 46 13.16 -0.80 -1.50
CA HIS A 46 13.46 -1.83 -2.48
C HIS A 46 14.02 -3.12 -1.88
N THR A 47 14.57 -3.08 -0.66
CA THR A 47 15.11 -4.28 -0.01
C THR A 47 14.03 -5.32 0.27
N GLN A 48 12.90 -4.93 0.86
CA GLN A 48 11.85 -5.90 1.20
C GLN A 48 11.18 -6.52 -0.04
N PRO A 49 10.79 -5.76 -1.09
CA PRO A 49 10.26 -6.35 -2.32
C PRO A 49 11.29 -7.23 -3.05
N GLY A 50 12.57 -6.83 -3.07
CA GLY A 50 13.64 -7.62 -3.67
C GLY A 50 13.86 -8.96 -2.96
N ASN A 51 13.84 -8.95 -1.63
CA ASN A 51 13.87 -10.18 -0.82
C ASN A 51 12.69 -11.09 -1.17
N LEU A 52 11.47 -10.54 -1.24
CA LEU A 52 10.28 -11.32 -1.58
C LEU A 52 10.40 -11.96 -2.98
N PHE A 53 10.86 -11.21 -3.98
CA PHE A 53 11.07 -11.73 -5.33
C PHE A 53 12.08 -12.89 -5.37
N ARG A 54 13.19 -12.77 -4.63
CA ARG A 54 14.22 -13.83 -4.54
C ARG A 54 13.74 -15.10 -3.83
N LEU A 55 12.69 -15.01 -3.01
CA LEU A 55 12.06 -16.18 -2.38
C LEU A 55 11.07 -16.91 -3.30
N MET A 56 10.65 -16.29 -4.40
CA MET A 56 9.71 -16.90 -5.34
C MET A 56 10.37 -17.97 -6.18
N THR A 57 9.59 -19.00 -6.55
CA THR A 57 10.02 -19.96 -7.57
C THR A 57 10.10 -19.30 -8.95
N PRO A 58 10.85 -19.87 -9.91
CA PRO A 58 10.91 -19.31 -11.27
C PRO A 58 9.53 -19.14 -11.93
N GLU A 59 8.60 -20.08 -11.67
CA GLU A 59 7.23 -20.02 -12.19
C GLU A 59 6.45 -18.85 -11.56
N GLN A 60 6.60 -18.63 -10.26
CA GLN A 60 5.97 -17.49 -9.56
C GLN A 60 6.53 -16.15 -10.05
N GLN A 61 7.85 -16.06 -10.26
CA GLN A 61 8.49 -14.87 -10.82
C GLN A 61 7.98 -14.57 -12.22
N ARG A 62 7.85 -15.60 -13.08
CA ARG A 62 7.27 -15.49 -14.42
C ARG A 62 5.83 -14.97 -14.37
N LEU A 63 4.98 -15.59 -13.55
CA LEU A 63 3.58 -15.19 -13.38
C LEU A 63 3.45 -13.76 -12.86
N LEU A 64 4.29 -13.36 -11.89
CA LEU A 64 4.32 -11.99 -11.39
C LEU A 64 4.63 -11.01 -12.52
N CYS A 65 5.68 -11.27 -13.31
CA CYS A 65 6.06 -10.39 -14.42
C CYS A 65 4.96 -10.27 -15.48
N GLU A 66 4.30 -11.39 -15.83
CA GLU A 66 3.21 -11.41 -16.80
C GLU A 66 1.95 -10.71 -16.31
N ASN A 67 1.58 -10.90 -15.04
CA ASN A 67 0.47 -10.20 -14.40
C ASN A 67 0.73 -8.68 -14.38
N THR A 68 1.94 -8.27 -14.00
CA THR A 68 2.35 -6.86 -14.00
C THR A 68 2.28 -6.28 -15.40
N ALA A 69 2.80 -6.96 -16.41
CA ALA A 69 2.76 -6.49 -17.79
C ALA A 69 1.33 -6.32 -18.33
N ARG A 70 0.42 -7.27 -18.04
CA ARG A 70 -1.00 -7.14 -18.40
C ARG A 70 -1.66 -5.96 -17.71
N SER A 71 -1.31 -5.70 -16.45
CA SER A 71 -1.88 -4.59 -15.68
C SER A 71 -1.37 -3.22 -16.13
N VAL A 72 -0.06 -3.07 -16.36
CA VAL A 72 0.56 -1.77 -16.69
C VAL A 72 0.70 -1.52 -18.20
N GLY A 73 0.44 -2.53 -19.04
CA GLY A 73 0.66 -2.48 -20.49
C GLY A 73 -0.16 -1.40 -21.22
N GLY A 74 -1.31 -1.00 -20.68
CA GLY A 74 -2.13 0.09 -21.21
C GLY A 74 -1.67 1.50 -20.80
N ALA A 75 -0.72 1.62 -19.86
CA ALA A 75 -0.20 2.91 -19.42
C ALA A 75 0.75 3.53 -20.44
N SER A 76 1.09 4.82 -20.29
CA SER A 76 2.09 5.48 -21.12
C SER A 76 3.46 4.79 -20.99
N LYS A 77 4.31 4.91 -22.03
CA LYS A 77 5.65 4.31 -22.02
C LYS A 77 6.52 4.82 -20.87
N GLU A 78 6.37 6.08 -20.49
CA GLU A 78 7.08 6.66 -19.35
C GLU A 78 6.66 5.99 -18.02
N ILE A 79 5.37 5.72 -17.83
CA ILE A 79 4.87 5.02 -16.62
C ILE A 79 5.36 3.57 -16.60
N GLN A 80 5.33 2.88 -17.74
CA GLN A 80 5.88 1.52 -17.87
C GLN A 80 7.38 1.50 -17.50
N GLN A 81 8.17 2.44 -18.05
CA GLN A 81 9.60 2.56 -17.77
C GLN A 81 9.88 2.88 -16.30
N ARG A 82 9.07 3.74 -15.67
CA ARG A 82 9.19 4.05 -14.25
C ARG A 82 8.95 2.82 -13.38
N HIS A 83 7.93 2.01 -13.71
CA HIS A 83 7.66 0.77 -12.99
C HIS A 83 8.80 -0.24 -13.15
N ILE A 84 9.28 -0.44 -14.38
CA ILE A 84 10.46 -1.28 -14.66
C ILE A 84 11.65 -0.82 -13.82
N ALA A 85 11.93 0.48 -13.76
CA ALA A 85 13.05 1.02 -12.98
C ALA A 85 12.91 0.71 -11.47
N HIS A 86 11.71 0.79 -10.90
CA HIS A 86 11.48 0.40 -9.51
C HIS A 86 11.67 -1.11 -9.31
N CYS A 87 11.18 -1.95 -10.23
CA CYS A 87 11.42 -3.39 -10.20
C CYS A 87 12.92 -3.71 -10.29
N THR A 88 13.67 -3.04 -11.17
CA THR A 88 15.13 -3.21 -11.31
C THR A 88 15.87 -2.83 -10.04
N ARG A 89 15.44 -1.78 -9.33
CA ARG A 89 16.03 -1.40 -8.03
C ARG A 89 15.76 -2.43 -6.94
N ALA A 90 14.63 -3.13 -6.99
CA ALA A 90 14.33 -4.23 -6.09
C ALA A 90 15.15 -5.49 -6.43
N ASP A 91 15.20 -5.87 -7.71
CA ASP A 91 16.05 -6.94 -8.23
C ASP A 91 16.24 -6.76 -9.76
N PRO A 92 17.48 -6.83 -10.31
CA PRO A 92 17.70 -6.72 -11.76
C PRO A 92 16.92 -7.72 -12.61
N ALA A 93 16.77 -8.97 -12.13
CA ALA A 93 16.00 -10.00 -12.83
C ALA A 93 14.50 -9.71 -12.81
N TYR A 94 14.00 -9.08 -11.74
CA TYR A 94 12.60 -8.66 -11.67
C TYR A 94 12.30 -7.58 -12.72
N GLY A 95 13.12 -6.52 -12.78
CA GLY A 95 12.97 -5.47 -13.79
C GLY A 95 13.06 -6.00 -15.22
N ALA A 96 14.04 -6.87 -15.50
CA ALA A 96 14.18 -7.50 -16.82
C ALA A 96 12.98 -8.38 -17.18
N GLY A 97 12.44 -9.13 -16.22
CA GLY A 97 11.26 -9.98 -16.42
C GLY A 97 10.02 -9.18 -16.80
N VAL A 98 9.76 -8.06 -16.10
CA VAL A 98 8.64 -7.15 -16.41
C VAL A 98 8.82 -6.49 -17.77
N ALA A 99 10.03 -6.01 -18.09
CA ALA A 99 10.33 -5.40 -19.39
C ALA A 99 10.06 -6.37 -20.55
N ALA A 100 10.58 -7.60 -20.44
CA ALA A 100 10.37 -8.63 -21.45
C ALA A 100 8.89 -9.02 -21.58
N ALA A 101 8.14 -9.07 -20.48
CA ALA A 101 6.71 -9.37 -20.51
C ALA A 101 5.90 -8.25 -21.20
N LEU A 102 6.25 -6.99 -20.98
CA LEU A 102 5.64 -5.85 -21.66
C LEU A 102 5.94 -5.81 -23.16
N GLU A 103 7.15 -6.17 -23.56
CA GLU A 103 7.52 -6.28 -24.98
C GLU A 103 6.72 -7.37 -25.71
N ARG A 104 6.51 -8.53 -25.06
CA ARG A 104 5.65 -9.60 -25.60
C ARG A 104 4.18 -9.16 -25.70
N GLY A 105 3.67 -8.47 -24.68
CA GLY A 105 2.29 -7.98 -24.63
C GLY A 105 2.00 -6.78 -25.54
N ALA A 106 3.01 -6.00 -25.94
CA ALA A 106 2.85 -4.87 -26.86
C ALA A 106 2.37 -5.29 -28.27
N SER A 107 2.33 -6.59 -28.58
CA SER A 107 1.74 -7.15 -29.80
C SER A 107 0.21 -7.31 -29.73
N GLU A 108 -0.38 -7.34 -28.54
CA GLU A 108 -1.84 -7.35 -28.36
C GLU A 108 -2.28 -5.97 -27.88
N LYS A 109 -2.59 -5.10 -28.85
CA LYS A 109 -3.29 -3.85 -28.55
C LYS A 109 -4.67 -4.22 -28.00
N THR A 110 -4.86 -4.07 -26.70
CA THR A 110 -6.21 -4.04 -26.13
C THR A 110 -6.95 -2.84 -26.73
N PRO A 111 -8.08 -3.02 -27.42
CA PRO A 111 -8.94 -1.93 -27.80
C PRO A 111 -9.64 -1.38 -26.55
N ASP A 112 -9.65 -0.06 -26.48
CA ASP A 112 -10.64 0.79 -25.82
C ASP A 112 -10.53 1.15 -24.33
N ALA A 113 -10.37 2.48 -24.17
CA ALA A 113 -11.09 3.41 -23.30
C ALA A 113 -11.36 2.99 -21.84
N VAL A 114 -10.56 3.57 -20.94
CA VAL A 114 -10.94 3.72 -19.53
C VAL A 114 -11.82 4.97 -19.41
N ILE A 115 -13.06 4.75 -18.95
CA ILE A 115 -14.01 5.76 -18.43
C ILE A 115 -13.38 6.51 -17.25
#